data_AF-A0A8T5T066-F1
#
_entry.id   AF-A0A8T5T066-F1
#
_cell.length_a   1.000
_cell.length_b   1.000
_cell.length_c   1.000
_cell.angle_alpha   90.00
_cell.angle_beta   90.00
_cell.angle_gamma   90.00
#
_symmetry.space_group_name_H-M   'P 1'
#
loop_
_entity.id
_entity.type
_entity.pdbx_description
1 polymer ?
#
loop_
_entity_poly.entity_id
_entity_poly.type
_entity_poly.pdbx_seq_one_letter_code
_entity_poly.pdbx_strand_id
1 'polypeptide(L)'
;MIKTELKLPSDESEQLIIKSQDITNPEYGKIPQNRSINELLQLGVINLDKPSGPTSHEVVSWVRKILDIQIAGHGGTLDPKVTGVLPCALGSATRVLSALLSAGKEYIGIMYIHSLEDPKKIEKAFKLFTGKIYQTPPLKSAVVRRMRIREIYYNKVLEINNQHVLFRVGCEAGTYIRKLCFDIGETLCTGGNMLELRRTRVGNFREDNTLMSLQNLKDAWELFQEEGNEYYIRKIILPMEEMVSHLPKIYLRDTAVDAVCHGADVAAAGICYIDARIKPNIQVAIMTLKKELIGFGTPIFNAMKIYKAKSGIMVKIDKIFMKRKIYPHWKGKKSD
;
A
#
# COMPACT_ATOMS: atom_id res chain seq x y z
N MET A 1 9.74 2.52 31.36
CA MET A 1 9.01 1.62 30.44
C MET A 1 9.48 1.90 29.02
N ILE A 2 10.17 0.95 28.39
CA ILE A 2 10.48 1.06 26.96
C ILE A 2 9.14 1.03 26.24
N LYS A 3 8.73 2.14 25.61
CA LYS A 3 7.56 2.16 24.73
C LYS A 3 7.90 1.22 23.57
N THR A 4 7.42 -0.02 23.61
CA THR A 4 7.54 -0.93 22.48
C THR A 4 6.88 -0.26 21.29
N GLU A 5 7.69 0.11 20.30
CA GLU A 5 7.24 0.83 19.13
C GLU A 5 6.27 -0.07 18.34
N LEU A 6 5.05 0.40 18.12
CA LEU A 6 4.03 -0.35 17.38
C LEU A 6 4.42 -0.35 15.90
N LYS A 7 4.88 -1.48 15.38
CA LYS A 7 5.37 -1.61 14.01
C LYS A 7 4.51 -2.56 13.17
N LEU A 8 4.23 -2.15 11.96
CA LEU A 8 3.78 -3.01 10.86
C LEU A 8 5.00 -3.47 10.04
N PRO A 9 4.89 -4.55 9.25
CA PRO A 9 5.95 -4.94 8.32
C PRO A 9 6.35 -3.83 7.34
N SER A 10 5.43 -2.92 7.01
CA SER A 10 5.69 -1.76 6.14
C SER A 10 6.59 -0.68 6.78
N ASP A 11 6.84 -0.74 8.09
CA ASP A 11 7.77 0.17 8.79
C ASP A 11 9.24 -0.19 8.59
N GLU A 12 9.55 -1.37 8.05
CA GLU A 12 10.93 -1.72 7.76
C GLU A 12 11.47 -0.76 6.69
N SER A 13 12.55 -0.05 7.01
CA SER A 13 13.16 0.90 6.10
C SER A 13 13.84 0.19 4.94
N GLU A 14 13.92 0.89 3.80
CA GLU A 14 14.68 0.42 2.64
C GLU A 14 16.18 0.31 2.96
N GLN A 15 16.80 -0.80 2.56
CA GLN A 15 18.20 -1.11 2.83
C GLN A 15 18.93 -1.39 1.52
N LEU A 16 19.35 -0.36 0.81
CA LEU A 16 19.95 -0.51 -0.52
C LEU A 16 21.40 -0.97 -0.48
N ILE A 17 21.68 -2.02 -1.24
CA ILE A 17 23.01 -2.54 -1.57
C ILE A 17 23.34 -2.10 -2.99
N ILE A 18 24.51 -1.48 -3.16
CA ILE A 18 25.03 -1.09 -4.47
C ILE A 18 25.67 -2.31 -5.11
N LYS A 19 25.07 -2.84 -6.19
CA LYS A 19 25.64 -3.92 -7.00
C LYS A 19 26.54 -3.37 -8.11
N SER A 20 26.09 -2.32 -8.79
CA SER A 20 26.85 -1.60 -9.80
C SER A 20 26.44 -0.13 -9.81
N GLN A 21 27.41 0.76 -9.93
CA GLN A 21 27.16 2.19 -10.14
C GLN A 21 26.89 2.43 -11.61
N ASP A 22 25.85 3.20 -11.90
CA ASP A 22 25.48 3.62 -13.25
C ASP A 22 24.78 4.98 -13.17
N ILE A 23 24.75 5.70 -14.28
CA ILE A 23 24.08 7.00 -14.40
C ILE A 23 22.81 6.85 -15.23
N THR A 24 21.84 7.73 -15.00
CA THR A 24 20.59 7.76 -15.78
C THR A 24 20.58 8.97 -16.69
N ASN A 25 20.25 8.77 -17.97
CA ASN A 25 20.22 9.88 -18.94
C ASN A 25 18.94 10.71 -18.69
N PRO A 26 19.04 12.02 -18.44
CA PRO A 26 17.89 12.89 -18.19
C PRO A 26 16.89 12.99 -19.35
N GLU A 27 17.27 12.64 -20.58
CA GLU A 27 16.40 12.68 -21.77
C GLU A 27 15.30 11.59 -21.75
N TYR A 28 15.46 10.53 -20.96
CA TYR A 28 14.52 9.41 -20.88
C TYR A 28 13.74 9.39 -19.58
N GLY A 29 12.46 9.02 -19.64
CA GLY A 29 11.60 8.93 -18.46
C GLY A 29 11.47 10.27 -17.72
N LYS A 30 10.97 10.22 -16.49
CA LYS A 30 10.80 11.41 -15.66
C LYS A 30 10.78 11.05 -14.18
N ILE A 31 11.46 11.85 -13.35
CA ILE A 31 11.35 11.73 -11.89
C ILE A 31 9.85 11.84 -11.51
N PRO A 32 9.29 10.90 -10.72
CA PRO A 32 7.84 10.83 -10.48
C PRO A 32 7.20 12.14 -10.00
N GLN A 33 7.89 12.90 -9.14
CA GLN A 33 7.41 14.17 -8.60
C GLN A 33 7.33 15.29 -9.65
N ASN A 34 8.10 15.18 -10.74
CA ASN A 34 8.15 16.19 -11.79
C ASN A 34 7.14 15.94 -12.92
N ARG A 35 6.35 14.87 -12.84
CA ARG A 35 5.29 14.57 -13.81
C ARG A 35 4.29 15.73 -13.90
N SER A 36 3.82 16.01 -15.11
CA SER A 36 2.71 16.93 -15.36
C SER A 36 1.43 16.45 -14.69
N ILE A 37 0.44 17.33 -14.50
CA ILE A 37 -0.86 16.94 -13.95
C ILE A 37 -1.52 15.85 -14.79
N ASN A 38 -1.46 15.95 -16.12
CA ASN A 38 -2.00 14.92 -17.02
C ASN A 38 -1.34 13.55 -16.82
N GLU A 39 -0.03 13.52 -16.59
CA GLU A 39 0.68 12.28 -16.27
C GLU A 39 0.28 11.75 -14.89
N LEU A 40 0.11 12.62 -13.89
CA LEU A 40 -0.35 12.24 -12.54
C LEU A 40 -1.80 11.73 -12.53
N LEU A 41 -2.69 12.26 -13.37
CA LEU A 41 -4.04 11.72 -13.53
C LEU A 41 -4.03 10.27 -14.09
N GLN A 42 -2.94 9.88 -14.78
CA GLN A 42 -2.77 8.52 -15.29
C GLN A 42 -1.91 7.61 -14.39
N LEU A 43 -0.98 8.19 -13.64
CA LEU A 43 0.07 7.51 -12.89
C LEU A 43 0.12 7.99 -11.44
N GLY A 44 -1.05 8.30 -10.87
CA GLY A 44 -1.17 8.89 -9.54
C GLY A 44 -2.07 8.10 -8.59
N VAL A 45 -2.03 8.51 -7.33
CA VAL A 45 -2.81 7.96 -6.23
C VAL A 45 -3.14 9.08 -5.25
N ILE A 46 -4.34 9.03 -4.69
CA ILE A 46 -4.79 9.96 -3.66
C ILE A 46 -4.87 9.20 -2.34
N ASN A 47 -4.26 9.73 -1.29
CA ASN A 47 -4.47 9.24 0.08
C ASN A 47 -5.77 9.85 0.61
N LEU A 48 -6.90 9.21 0.34
CA LEU A 48 -8.21 9.78 0.62
C LEU A 48 -8.67 9.48 2.05
N ASP A 49 -9.20 10.49 2.76
CA ASP A 49 -9.99 10.28 3.97
C ASP A 49 -11.43 9.93 3.59
N LYS A 50 -11.75 8.64 3.60
CA LYS A 50 -13.09 8.18 3.28
C LYS A 50 -14.07 8.66 4.36
N PRO A 51 -15.16 9.36 4.00
CA PRO A 51 -16.20 9.73 4.97
C PRO A 51 -17.05 8.51 5.39
N SER A 52 -17.76 8.64 6.51
CA SER A 52 -18.78 7.69 6.95
C SER A 52 -20.06 7.88 6.13
N GLY A 53 -20.74 6.80 5.79
CA GLY A 53 -21.99 6.83 5.00
C GLY A 53 -21.88 6.06 3.70
N PRO A 54 -21.14 6.56 2.69
CA PRO A 54 -21.03 5.91 1.38
C PRO A 54 -20.14 4.66 1.40
N THR A 55 -20.36 3.75 0.45
CA THR A 55 -19.43 2.66 0.16
C THR A 55 -18.12 3.20 -0.40
N SER A 56 -17.05 2.40 -0.32
CA SER A 56 -15.76 2.76 -0.93
C SER A 56 -15.87 2.93 -2.46
N HIS A 57 -16.75 2.18 -3.12
CA HIS A 57 -16.96 2.27 -4.57
C HIS A 57 -17.66 3.56 -4.98
N GLU A 58 -18.66 4.02 -4.22
CA GLU A 58 -19.32 5.31 -4.45
C GLU A 58 -18.34 6.47 -4.30
N VAL A 59 -17.49 6.44 -3.27
CA VAL A 59 -16.44 7.45 -3.05
C VAL A 59 -15.48 7.51 -4.24
N VAL A 60 -15.02 6.37 -4.75
CA VAL A 60 -14.17 6.33 -5.96
C VAL A 60 -14.92 6.85 -7.19
N SER A 61 -16.22 6.58 -7.33
CA SER A 61 -17.05 7.11 -8.41
C SER A 61 -17.10 8.65 -8.36
N TRP A 62 -17.20 9.24 -7.17
CA TRP A 62 -17.14 10.69 -7.01
C TRP A 62 -15.77 11.27 -7.35
N VAL A 63 -14.67 10.64 -6.91
CA VAL A 63 -13.30 11.04 -7.32
C VAL A 63 -13.18 11.07 -8.85
N ARG A 64 -13.71 10.03 -9.51
CA ARG A 64 -13.75 9.93 -10.98
C ARG A 64 -14.49 11.09 -11.64
N LYS A 65 -15.63 11.47 -11.08
CA LYS A 65 -16.47 12.58 -11.57
C LYS A 65 -15.82 13.94 -11.33
N ILE A 66 -15.24 14.15 -10.13
CA ILE A 66 -14.57 15.40 -9.77
C ILE A 66 -13.42 15.67 -10.74
N LEU A 67 -12.55 14.68 -10.95
CA LEU A 67 -11.35 14.82 -11.79
C LEU A 67 -11.62 14.66 -13.30
N ASP A 68 -12.87 14.41 -13.69
CA ASP A 68 -13.26 14.08 -15.08
C ASP A 68 -12.37 13.00 -15.74
N ILE A 69 -12.14 11.89 -15.02
CA ILE A 69 -11.34 10.76 -15.51
C ILE A 69 -12.20 9.53 -15.77
N GLN A 70 -11.70 8.64 -16.64
CA GLN A 70 -12.41 7.41 -17.00
C GLN A 70 -12.18 6.26 -16.02
N ILE A 71 -11.03 6.21 -15.34
CA ILE A 71 -10.64 5.04 -14.54
C ILE A 71 -10.11 5.52 -13.19
N ALA A 72 -10.66 4.97 -12.11
CA ALA A 72 -10.12 5.06 -10.77
C ALA A 72 -10.47 3.79 -9.98
N GLY A 73 -9.73 3.49 -8.92
CA GLY A 73 -9.92 2.30 -8.09
C GLY A 73 -9.34 2.48 -6.70
N HIS A 74 -9.63 1.56 -5.77
CA HIS A 74 -9.10 1.60 -4.41
C HIS A 74 -8.44 0.30 -3.95
N GLY A 75 -7.47 0.41 -3.04
CA GLY A 75 -6.58 -0.69 -2.59
C GLY A 75 -7.07 -1.51 -1.38
N GLY A 76 -8.37 -1.46 -1.09
CA GLY A 76 -8.98 -2.22 0.01
C GLY A 76 -10.26 -1.57 0.55
N THR A 77 -11.38 -2.26 0.37
CA THR A 77 -12.73 -1.80 0.74
C THR A 77 -12.84 -1.51 2.23
N LEU A 78 -13.40 -0.35 2.55
CA LEU A 78 -13.95 -0.02 3.87
C LEU A 78 -15.48 -0.14 3.81
N ASP A 79 -16.07 -0.73 4.84
CA ASP A 79 -17.52 -0.78 5.04
C ASP A 79 -18.11 0.65 5.03
N PRO A 80 -19.40 0.84 4.70
CA PRO A 80 -20.02 2.16 4.58
C PRO A 80 -19.79 3.10 5.78
N LYS A 81 -19.93 2.58 7.00
CA LYS A 81 -19.75 3.34 8.26
C LYS A 81 -18.29 3.55 8.68
N VAL A 82 -17.33 2.94 7.98
CA VAL A 82 -15.91 2.98 8.34
C VAL A 82 -15.23 4.12 7.60
N THR A 83 -14.42 4.90 8.32
CA THR A 83 -13.74 6.11 7.80
C THR A 83 -12.23 5.92 7.67
N GLY A 84 -11.55 6.94 7.16
CA GLY A 84 -10.09 7.02 7.18
C GLY A 84 -9.43 6.62 5.88
N VAL A 85 -8.14 6.28 5.97
CA VAL A 85 -7.20 6.08 4.87
C VAL A 85 -7.76 5.12 3.82
N LEU A 86 -7.99 5.61 2.60
CA LEU A 86 -8.41 4.85 1.43
C LEU A 86 -7.58 5.28 0.21
N PRO A 87 -6.44 4.60 -0.08
CA PRO A 87 -5.65 4.89 -1.26
C PRO A 87 -6.49 4.68 -2.53
N CYS A 88 -6.67 5.75 -3.30
CA CYS A 88 -7.45 5.78 -4.54
C CYS A 88 -6.51 6.03 -5.73
N ALA A 89 -6.24 4.99 -6.52
CA ALA A 89 -5.38 5.10 -7.69
C ALA A 89 -6.15 5.61 -8.90
N LEU A 90 -5.48 6.41 -9.73
CA LEU A 90 -6.05 7.10 -10.88
C LEU A 90 -5.56 6.47 -12.18
N GLY A 91 -6.42 6.46 -13.20
CA GLY A 91 -6.08 6.03 -14.55
C GLY A 91 -5.40 4.66 -14.60
N SER A 92 -4.28 4.60 -15.31
CA SER A 92 -3.49 3.38 -15.49
C SER A 92 -2.81 2.86 -14.20
N ALA A 93 -2.67 3.71 -13.16
CA ALA A 93 -2.10 3.36 -11.86
C ALA A 93 -2.98 2.40 -11.05
N THR A 94 -4.27 2.26 -11.38
CA THR A 94 -5.18 1.30 -10.74
C THR A 94 -4.63 -0.12 -10.72
N ARG A 95 -3.83 -0.48 -11.73
CA ARG A 95 -3.17 -1.79 -11.83
C ARG A 95 -2.12 -2.05 -10.73
N VAL A 96 -1.62 -1.00 -10.07
CA VAL A 96 -0.60 -1.03 -9.00
C VAL A 96 -1.22 -1.30 -7.62
N LEU A 97 -2.54 -1.09 -7.46
CA LEU A 97 -3.27 -1.27 -6.20
C LEU A 97 -3.09 -2.66 -5.57
N SER A 98 -2.73 -3.68 -6.35
CA SER A 98 -2.42 -5.01 -5.84
C SER A 98 -1.27 -5.01 -4.81
N ALA A 99 -0.34 -4.05 -4.87
CA ALA A 99 0.69 -3.89 -3.85
C ALA A 99 0.14 -3.52 -2.45
N LEU A 100 -1.02 -2.86 -2.39
CA LEU A 100 -1.65 -2.43 -1.14
C LEU A 100 -2.65 -3.46 -0.58
N LEU A 101 -3.10 -4.39 -1.43
CA LEU A 101 -4.03 -5.44 -1.03
C LEU A 101 -3.41 -6.37 0.01
N SER A 102 -2.11 -6.67 -0.11
CA SER A 102 -1.34 -7.48 0.86
C SER A 102 -0.71 -6.66 1.98
N ALA A 103 -0.65 -5.33 1.85
CA ALA A 103 -0.02 -4.47 2.83
C ALA A 103 -0.78 -4.46 4.17
N GLY A 104 -0.02 -4.51 5.26
CA GLY A 104 -0.53 -4.39 6.63
C GLY A 104 -1.37 -3.13 6.83
N LYS A 105 -2.32 -3.21 7.76
CA LYS A 105 -3.31 -2.17 8.00
C LYS A 105 -3.37 -1.84 9.49
N GLU A 106 -3.63 -0.58 9.81
CA GLU A 106 -3.86 -0.13 11.17
C GLU A 106 -5.25 0.48 11.28
N TYR A 107 -5.91 0.24 12.40
CA TYR A 107 -7.20 0.82 12.73
C TYR A 107 -7.22 1.34 14.16
N ILE A 108 -8.02 2.39 14.35
CA ILE A 108 -8.56 2.77 15.65
C ILE A 108 -10.04 2.42 15.63
N GLY A 109 -10.54 1.81 16.71
CA GLY A 109 -11.94 1.41 16.80
C GLY A 109 -12.48 1.52 18.21
N ILE A 110 -13.81 1.53 18.29
CA ILE A 110 -14.55 1.46 19.54
C ILE A 110 -15.28 0.13 19.56
N MET A 111 -15.00 -0.66 20.59
CA MET A 111 -15.70 -1.89 20.90
C MET A 111 -16.66 -1.65 22.06
N TYR A 112 -17.87 -2.16 21.96
CA TYR A 112 -18.84 -2.22 23.05
C TYR A 112 -18.90 -3.64 23.61
N ILE A 113 -18.66 -3.80 24.90
CA ILE A 113 -18.86 -5.06 25.64
C ILE A 113 -20.25 -5.07 26.28
N HIS A 114 -20.96 -6.20 26.27
CA HIS A 114 -22.38 -6.18 26.66
C HIS A 114 -22.62 -6.12 28.17
N SER A 115 -21.58 -6.32 28.98
CA SER A 115 -21.61 -6.23 30.44
C SER A 115 -20.37 -5.51 30.95
N LEU A 116 -20.49 -4.81 32.10
CA LEU A 116 -19.34 -4.24 32.79
C LEU A 116 -18.34 -5.34 33.17
N GLU A 117 -17.06 -5.06 33.00
CA GLU A 117 -16.00 -6.02 33.26
C GLU A 117 -14.76 -5.31 33.81
N ASP A 118 -13.93 -6.05 34.54
CA ASP A 118 -12.65 -5.54 35.06
C ASP A 118 -11.74 -5.08 33.91
N PRO A 119 -11.30 -3.80 33.89
CA PRO A 119 -10.37 -3.28 32.90
C PRO A 119 -9.13 -4.16 32.68
N LYS A 120 -8.60 -4.79 33.74
CA LYS A 120 -7.44 -5.68 33.64
C LYS A 120 -7.74 -6.95 32.86
N LYS A 121 -8.97 -7.48 32.92
CA LYS A 121 -9.38 -8.63 32.11
C LYS A 121 -9.56 -8.24 30.65
N ILE A 122 -10.12 -7.06 30.37
CA ILE A 122 -10.27 -6.51 29.01
C ILE A 122 -8.88 -6.40 28.36
N GLU A 123 -7.91 -5.77 29.03
CA GLU A 123 -6.54 -5.65 28.53
C GLU A 123 -5.88 -7.01 28.27
N LYS A 124 -6.07 -7.98 29.18
CA LYS A 124 -5.58 -9.35 29.00
C LYS A 124 -6.22 -10.02 27.78
N ALA A 125 -7.52 -9.86 27.58
CA ALA A 125 -8.22 -10.40 26.41
C ALA A 125 -7.65 -9.81 25.12
N PHE A 126 -7.47 -8.48 25.04
CA PHE A 126 -6.83 -7.85 23.88
C PHE A 126 -5.42 -8.40 23.60
N LYS A 127 -4.62 -8.62 24.64
CA LYS A 127 -3.27 -9.20 24.54
C LYS A 127 -3.28 -10.64 24.03
N LEU A 128 -4.26 -11.46 24.42
CA LEU A 128 -4.41 -12.85 23.93
C LEU A 128 -4.60 -12.93 22.42
N PHE A 129 -5.22 -11.90 21.81
CA PHE A 129 -5.42 -11.82 20.37
C PHE A 129 -4.26 -11.17 19.61
N THR A 130 -3.10 -10.95 20.25
CA THR A 130 -1.88 -10.53 19.54
C THR A 130 -1.10 -11.75 19.04
N GLY A 131 -0.67 -11.72 17.78
CA GLY A 131 -0.04 -12.84 17.08
C GLY A 131 -0.98 -13.50 16.06
N LYS A 132 -0.77 -14.79 15.79
CA LYS A 132 -1.58 -15.54 14.82
C LYS A 132 -2.94 -15.92 15.42
N ILE A 133 -4.01 -15.50 14.75
CA ILE A 133 -5.40 -15.78 15.11
C ILE A 133 -6.11 -16.53 13.99
N TYR A 134 -7.17 -17.25 14.34
CA TYR A 134 -8.04 -17.92 13.37
C TYR A 134 -9.28 -17.05 13.13
N GLN A 135 -9.61 -16.81 11.86
CA GLN A 135 -10.83 -16.12 11.48
C GLN A 135 -11.57 -16.87 10.39
N THR A 136 -12.90 -16.84 10.48
CA THR A 136 -13.78 -17.18 9.38
C THR A 136 -14.48 -15.88 8.95
N PRO A 137 -14.45 -15.50 7.66
CA PRO A 137 -15.17 -14.33 7.17
C PRO A 137 -16.63 -14.28 7.65
N PRO A 138 -17.19 -13.09 7.92
CA PRO A 138 -18.61 -12.93 8.19
C PRO A 138 -19.44 -13.27 6.94
N LEU A 139 -20.75 -13.46 7.14
CA LEU A 139 -21.71 -13.74 6.06
C LEU A 139 -21.66 -12.67 4.96
N LYS A 140 -21.64 -11.38 5.35
CA LYS A 140 -21.44 -10.25 4.44
C LYS A 140 -19.94 -10.04 4.22
N SER A 141 -19.37 -10.72 3.24
CA SER A 141 -17.96 -10.55 2.84
C SER A 141 -17.77 -10.72 1.33
N ALA A 142 -16.73 -10.08 0.80
CA ALA A 142 -16.37 -10.18 -0.62
C ALA A 142 -15.52 -11.43 -0.95
N VAL A 143 -15.33 -12.34 0.02
CA VAL A 143 -14.43 -13.49 -0.08
C VAL A 143 -15.10 -14.75 0.44
N VAL A 144 -14.72 -15.91 -0.10
CA VAL A 144 -15.27 -17.21 0.30
C VAL A 144 -15.09 -17.45 1.80
N ARG A 145 -16.17 -17.87 2.45
CA ARG A 145 -16.22 -18.10 3.89
C ARG A 145 -15.57 -19.44 4.28
N ARG A 146 -14.27 -19.38 4.57
CA ARG A 146 -13.48 -20.50 5.11
C ARG A 146 -12.54 -20.03 6.21
N MET A 147 -12.18 -20.95 7.11
CA MET A 147 -11.22 -20.66 8.18
C MET A 147 -9.86 -20.30 7.57
N ARG A 148 -9.22 -19.29 8.14
CA ARG A 148 -7.88 -18.84 7.74
C ARG A 148 -7.15 -18.23 8.93
N ILE A 149 -5.83 -18.28 8.85
CA ILE A 149 -4.95 -17.65 9.84
C ILE A 149 -4.72 -16.20 9.43
N ARG A 150 -4.77 -15.29 10.39
CA ARG A 150 -4.38 -13.89 10.24
C ARG A 150 -3.45 -13.48 11.35
N GLU A 151 -2.54 -12.57 11.09
CA GLU A 151 -1.63 -12.04 12.11
C GLU A 151 -2.08 -10.66 12.61
N ILE A 152 -2.18 -10.53 13.94
CA ILE A 152 -2.32 -9.25 14.64
C ILE A 152 -0.93 -8.87 15.17
N TYR A 153 -0.32 -7.86 14.57
CA TYR A 153 1.03 -7.40 14.95
C TYR A 153 1.02 -6.74 16.34
N TYR A 154 -0.05 -6.00 16.63
CA TYR A 154 -0.29 -5.43 17.96
C TYR A 154 -1.78 -5.14 18.14
N ASN A 155 -2.24 -5.25 19.38
CA ASN A 155 -3.62 -4.95 19.77
C ASN A 155 -3.60 -4.22 21.11
N LYS A 156 -3.80 -2.90 21.08
CA LYS A 156 -3.60 -2.02 22.23
C LYS A 156 -4.90 -1.36 22.65
N VAL A 157 -5.29 -1.54 23.90
CA VAL A 157 -6.32 -0.73 24.54
C VAL A 157 -5.76 0.67 24.80
N LEU A 158 -6.51 1.69 24.38
CA LEU A 158 -6.17 3.09 24.57
C LEU A 158 -6.93 3.70 25.74
N GLU A 159 -8.22 3.41 25.83
CA GLU A 159 -9.12 3.92 26.86
C GLU A 159 -10.25 2.92 27.11
N ILE A 160 -10.70 2.83 28.36
CA ILE A 160 -11.90 2.07 28.75
C ILE A 160 -12.80 3.03 29.51
N ASN A 161 -14.03 3.19 29.02
CA ASN A 161 -15.07 3.96 29.68
C ASN A 161 -16.35 3.12 29.75
N ASN A 162 -16.63 2.58 30.94
CA ASN A 162 -17.71 1.61 31.17
C ASN A 162 -17.59 0.43 30.18
N GLN A 163 -18.59 0.27 29.33
CA GLN A 163 -18.66 -0.78 28.32
C GLN A 163 -18.01 -0.41 26.98
N HIS A 164 -17.42 0.78 26.86
CA HIS A 164 -16.76 1.25 25.66
C HIS A 164 -15.25 1.10 25.80
N VAL A 165 -14.65 0.39 24.83
CA VAL A 165 -13.21 0.13 24.77
C VAL A 165 -12.68 0.75 23.48
N LEU A 166 -11.91 1.84 23.63
CA LEU A 166 -11.15 2.43 22.52
C LEU A 166 -9.85 1.65 22.35
N PHE A 167 -9.56 1.22 21.13
CA PHE A 167 -8.38 0.41 20.84
C PHE A 167 -7.69 0.83 19.54
N ARG A 168 -6.41 0.49 19.45
CA ARG A 168 -5.59 0.56 18.23
C ARG A 168 -5.09 -0.85 17.89
N VAL A 169 -5.31 -1.27 16.66
CA VAL A 169 -4.91 -2.59 16.17
C VAL A 169 -4.14 -2.48 14.87
N GLY A 170 -2.99 -3.15 14.80
CA GLY A 170 -2.20 -3.35 13.60
C GLY A 170 -2.29 -4.80 13.17
N CYS A 171 -2.70 -5.05 11.93
CA CYS A 171 -3.01 -6.40 11.47
C CYS A 171 -2.60 -6.66 10.02
N GLU A 172 -2.47 -7.93 9.69
CA GLU A 172 -2.34 -8.44 8.33
C GLU A 172 -3.57 -8.06 7.48
N ALA A 173 -3.37 -7.87 6.19
CA ALA A 173 -4.46 -7.59 5.26
C ALA A 173 -5.54 -8.70 5.25
N GLY A 174 -6.81 -8.27 5.14
CA GLY A 174 -7.95 -9.18 5.14
C GLY A 174 -8.33 -9.73 6.51
N THR A 175 -7.77 -9.17 7.59
CA THR A 175 -8.27 -9.34 8.97
C THR A 175 -9.59 -8.60 9.12
N TYR A 176 -10.59 -9.27 9.72
CA TYR A 176 -11.92 -8.71 9.95
C TYR A 176 -12.00 -8.16 11.37
N ILE A 177 -11.88 -6.84 11.53
CA ILE A 177 -11.87 -6.20 12.86
C ILE A 177 -13.21 -6.40 13.59
N ARG A 178 -14.34 -6.39 12.88
CA ARG A 178 -15.64 -6.72 13.45
C ARG A 178 -15.68 -8.11 14.10
N LYS A 179 -15.06 -9.10 13.46
CA LYS A 179 -14.98 -10.47 13.99
C LYS A 179 -14.00 -10.54 15.16
N LEU A 180 -12.88 -9.81 15.08
CA LEU A 180 -11.97 -9.66 16.22
C LEU A 180 -12.67 -9.12 17.48
N CYS A 181 -13.45 -8.04 17.37
CA CYS A 181 -14.22 -7.52 18.51
C CYS A 181 -15.22 -8.55 19.05
N PHE A 182 -15.90 -9.29 18.16
CA PHE A 182 -16.79 -10.37 18.58
C PHE A 182 -16.04 -11.45 19.35
N ASP A 183 -14.91 -11.95 18.83
CA ASP A 183 -14.13 -13.04 19.46
C ASP A 183 -13.53 -12.61 20.81
N ILE A 184 -13.12 -11.35 20.94
CA ILE A 184 -12.68 -10.78 22.22
C ILE A 184 -13.85 -10.77 23.22
N GLY A 185 -15.05 -10.38 22.78
CA GLY A 185 -16.26 -10.38 23.60
C GLY A 185 -16.66 -11.78 24.09
N GLU A 186 -16.56 -12.78 23.21
CA GLU A 186 -16.78 -14.19 23.57
C GLU A 186 -15.76 -14.68 24.61
N THR A 187 -14.50 -14.27 24.47
CA THR A 187 -13.42 -14.64 25.43
C THR A 187 -13.64 -14.02 26.81
N LEU A 188 -14.29 -12.85 26.86
CA LEU A 188 -14.70 -12.21 28.11
C LEU A 188 -15.99 -12.81 28.70
N CYS A 189 -16.68 -13.70 27.98
CA CYS A 189 -18.00 -14.24 28.33
C CYS A 189 -19.09 -13.18 28.53
N THR A 190 -18.85 -11.94 28.09
CA THR A 190 -19.82 -10.85 28.12
C THR A 190 -20.47 -10.62 26.75
N GLY A 191 -19.82 -11.07 25.67
CA GLY A 191 -20.18 -10.67 24.32
C GLY A 191 -19.68 -9.27 23.99
N GLY A 192 -19.53 -8.99 22.70
CA GLY A 192 -19.10 -7.66 22.28
C GLY A 192 -19.23 -7.42 20.79
N ASN A 193 -19.34 -6.15 20.42
CA ASN A 193 -19.46 -5.73 19.03
C ASN A 193 -18.64 -4.47 18.74
N MET A 194 -18.21 -4.35 17.50
CA MET A 194 -17.57 -3.13 17.00
C MET A 194 -18.64 -2.06 16.76
N LEU A 195 -18.49 -0.90 17.39
CA LEU A 195 -19.35 0.28 17.17
C LEU A 195 -18.82 1.14 16.03
N GLU A 196 -17.56 1.55 16.15
CA GLU A 196 -16.89 2.44 15.22
C GLU A 196 -15.54 1.89 14.81
N LEU A 197 -15.12 2.25 13.60
CA LEU A 197 -13.83 1.88 13.07
C LEU A 197 -13.35 2.97 12.12
N ARG A 198 -12.08 3.34 12.27
CA ARG A 198 -11.36 4.23 11.39
C ARG A 198 -10.04 3.58 11.00
N ARG A 199 -9.77 3.48 9.70
CA ARG A 199 -8.50 2.97 9.19
C ARG A 199 -7.48 4.10 9.22
N THR A 200 -6.47 3.97 10.05
CA THR A 200 -5.42 4.99 10.22
C THR A 200 -4.22 4.73 9.31
N ARG A 201 -4.12 3.52 8.73
CA ARG A 201 -2.99 3.15 7.88
C ARG A 201 -3.28 2.04 6.87
N VAL A 202 -2.67 2.14 5.68
CA VAL A 202 -2.52 1.05 4.70
C VAL A 202 -1.10 1.08 4.12
N GLY A 203 -0.28 0.08 4.44
CA GLY A 203 1.13 0.10 4.03
C GLY A 203 1.84 1.33 4.60
N ASN A 204 2.23 2.26 3.73
CA ASN A 204 2.83 3.53 4.11
C ASN A 204 1.89 4.74 4.02
N PHE A 205 0.68 4.58 3.49
CA PHE A 205 -0.34 5.62 3.58
C PHE A 205 -0.85 5.72 5.01
N ARG A 206 -0.81 6.92 5.58
CA ARG A 206 -1.15 7.23 6.97
C ARG A 206 -2.08 8.45 7.05
N GLU A 207 -2.53 8.72 8.26
CA GLU A 207 -3.11 10.01 8.62
C GLU A 207 -2.01 11.05 8.85
N ASP A 208 -1.47 11.58 7.76
CA ASP A 208 -0.49 12.65 7.76
C ASP A 208 -0.94 13.78 6.81
N ASN A 209 -0.03 14.70 6.49
CA ASN A 209 -0.31 15.86 5.63
C ASN A 209 -0.72 15.49 4.19
N THR A 210 -0.60 14.22 3.79
CA THR A 210 -1.07 13.73 2.50
C THR A 210 -2.51 13.26 2.51
N LEU A 211 -3.12 13.09 3.70
CA LEU A 211 -4.50 12.65 3.84
C LEU A 211 -5.45 13.78 3.44
N MET A 212 -6.26 13.55 2.41
CA MET A 212 -7.11 14.58 1.82
C MET A 212 -8.58 14.16 1.82
N SER A 213 -9.48 15.11 2.10
CA SER A 213 -10.91 14.89 1.98
C SER A 213 -11.39 15.04 0.53
N LEU A 214 -12.63 14.62 0.25
CA LEU A 214 -13.27 14.85 -1.06
C LEU A 214 -13.45 16.34 -1.36
N GLN A 215 -13.69 17.15 -0.33
CA GLN A 215 -13.80 18.60 -0.44
C GLN A 215 -12.48 19.21 -0.88
N ASN A 216 -11.37 18.83 -0.23
CA ASN A 216 -10.04 19.31 -0.64
C ASN A 216 -9.72 18.95 -2.09
N LEU A 217 -10.07 17.74 -2.52
CA LEU A 217 -9.89 17.31 -3.90
C LEU A 217 -10.70 18.16 -4.87
N LYS A 218 -11.98 18.41 -4.56
CA LYS A 218 -12.87 19.21 -5.40
C LYS A 218 -12.37 20.64 -5.53
N ASP A 219 -12.10 21.30 -4.41
CA ASP A 219 -11.65 22.70 -4.39
C ASP A 219 -10.31 22.88 -5.14
N ALA A 220 -9.36 21.97 -4.91
CA ALA A 220 -8.06 22.01 -5.60
C ALA A 220 -8.19 21.76 -7.11
N TRP A 221 -9.15 20.93 -7.53
CA TRP A 221 -9.41 20.68 -8.94
C TRP A 221 -10.08 21.86 -9.62
N GLU A 222 -11.07 22.49 -8.97
CA GLU A 222 -11.73 23.71 -9.47
C GLU A 222 -10.71 24.84 -9.66
N LEU A 223 -9.88 25.11 -8.65
CA LEU A 223 -8.79 26.12 -8.75
C LEU A 223 -7.80 25.82 -9.90
N PHE A 224 -7.47 24.54 -10.12
CA PHE A 224 -6.61 24.16 -11.23
C PHE A 224 -7.29 24.40 -12.60
N GLN A 225 -8.58 24.10 -12.73
CA GLN A 225 -9.33 24.29 -13.97
C GLN A 225 -9.58 25.77 -14.29
N GLU A 226 -9.89 26.58 -13.28
CA GLU A 226 -10.24 28.00 -13.47
C GLU A 226 -9.01 28.90 -13.60
N GLU A 227 -7.98 28.66 -12.78
CA GLU A 227 -6.82 29.56 -12.66
C GLU A 227 -5.52 28.95 -13.20
N GLY A 228 -5.49 27.65 -13.52
CA GLY A 228 -4.26 26.94 -13.89
C GLY A 228 -3.31 26.71 -12.70
N ASN A 229 -3.75 26.92 -11.46
CA ASN A 229 -2.91 26.80 -10.28
C ASN A 229 -2.65 25.33 -9.90
N GLU A 230 -1.46 24.83 -10.22
CA GLU A 230 -1.08 23.43 -9.94
C GLU A 230 -0.72 23.15 -8.47
N TYR A 231 -0.54 24.19 -7.64
CA TYR A 231 0.03 24.04 -6.29
C TYR A 231 -0.74 23.07 -5.40
N TYR A 232 -2.07 23.22 -5.34
CA TYR A 232 -2.91 22.41 -4.47
C TYR A 232 -3.09 21.00 -5.04
N ILE A 233 -3.37 20.86 -6.33
CA ILE A 233 -3.62 19.55 -6.94
C ILE A 233 -2.37 18.65 -6.88
N ARG A 234 -1.16 19.22 -7.01
CA ARG A 234 0.11 18.48 -6.85
C ARG A 234 0.35 17.95 -5.45
N LYS A 235 -0.22 18.59 -4.42
CA LYS A 235 -0.16 18.09 -3.03
C LYS A 235 -1.13 16.95 -2.78
N ILE A 236 -2.22 16.87 -3.55
CA ILE A 236 -3.27 15.87 -3.38
C ILE A 236 -2.96 14.60 -4.18
N ILE A 237 -2.55 14.75 -5.45
CA ILE A 237 -2.26 13.62 -6.33
C ILE A 237 -0.79 13.23 -6.18
N LEU A 238 -0.56 12.17 -5.41
CA LEU A 238 0.76 11.58 -5.23
C LEU A 238 1.13 10.69 -6.43
N PRO A 239 2.43 10.51 -6.75
CA PRO A 239 2.85 9.54 -7.76
C PRO A 239 2.50 8.10 -7.36
N MET A 240 2.20 7.24 -8.34
CA MET A 240 1.84 5.85 -8.10
C MET A 240 2.91 5.04 -7.35
N GLU A 241 4.17 5.49 -7.40
CA GLU A 241 5.31 4.94 -6.69
C GLU A 241 5.12 4.92 -5.16
N GLU A 242 4.31 5.84 -4.61
CA GLU A 242 3.97 5.82 -3.18
C GLU A 242 3.27 4.51 -2.76
N MET A 243 2.52 3.88 -3.69
CA MET A 243 1.86 2.60 -3.44
C MET A 243 2.79 1.40 -3.30
N VAL A 244 4.06 1.54 -3.70
CA VAL A 244 5.06 0.47 -3.65
C VAL A 244 6.20 0.79 -2.68
N SER A 245 6.07 1.89 -1.93
CA SER A 245 7.10 2.37 -1.00
C SER A 245 7.47 1.34 0.06
N HIS A 246 6.51 0.52 0.52
CA HIS A 246 6.70 -0.57 1.48
C HIS A 246 7.30 -1.85 0.89
N LEU A 247 7.35 -1.99 -0.44
CA LEU A 247 7.93 -3.17 -1.08
C LEU A 247 9.46 -3.08 -1.14
N PRO A 248 10.17 -4.22 -1.05
CA PRO A 248 11.56 -4.30 -1.43
C PRO A 248 11.74 -3.96 -2.91
N LYS A 249 12.85 -3.29 -3.26
CA LYS A 249 13.06 -2.73 -4.60
C LYS A 249 14.33 -3.24 -5.27
N ILE A 250 14.28 -3.36 -6.59
CA ILE A 250 15.44 -3.60 -7.45
C ILE A 250 15.48 -2.48 -8.48
N TYR A 251 16.62 -1.80 -8.57
CA TYR A 251 16.82 -0.68 -9.49
C TYR A 251 17.64 -1.14 -10.69
N LEU A 252 17.14 -0.85 -11.88
CA LEU A 252 17.75 -1.24 -13.15
C LEU A 252 18.45 -0.07 -13.81
N ARG A 253 19.54 -0.36 -14.52
CA ARG A 253 20.17 0.58 -15.46
C ARG A 253 19.24 0.89 -16.63
N ASP A 254 19.39 2.08 -17.21
CA ASP A 254 18.56 2.59 -18.31
C ASP A 254 18.47 1.62 -19.49
N THR A 255 19.59 0.97 -19.86
CA THR A 255 19.66 0.04 -21.00
C THR A 255 18.88 -1.26 -20.81
N ALA A 256 18.52 -1.61 -19.56
CA ALA A 256 17.74 -2.79 -19.25
C ALA A 256 16.22 -2.50 -19.19
N VAL A 257 15.84 -1.24 -19.01
CA VAL A 257 14.44 -0.85 -18.73
C VAL A 257 13.51 -1.23 -19.88
N ASP A 258 13.87 -0.88 -21.12
CA ASP A 258 12.97 -1.11 -22.25
C ASP A 258 12.80 -2.61 -22.57
N ALA A 259 13.86 -3.41 -22.42
CA ALA A 259 13.77 -4.86 -22.55
C ALA A 259 12.77 -5.46 -21.55
N VAL A 260 12.81 -5.01 -20.29
CA VAL A 260 11.83 -5.41 -19.26
C VAL A 260 10.43 -4.94 -19.62
N CYS A 261 10.26 -3.73 -20.17
CA CYS A 261 8.96 -3.24 -20.65
C CYS A 261 8.39 -4.06 -21.83
N HIS A 262 9.25 -4.80 -22.55
CA HIS A 262 8.87 -5.75 -23.59
C HIS A 262 8.61 -7.17 -23.06
N GLY A 263 8.76 -7.41 -21.76
CA GLY A 263 8.48 -8.70 -21.13
C GLY A 263 9.71 -9.56 -20.81
N ALA A 264 10.92 -9.02 -20.97
CA ALA A 264 12.12 -9.74 -20.56
C ALA A 264 12.21 -9.83 -19.02
N ASP A 265 12.66 -10.98 -18.52
CA ASP A 265 13.01 -11.15 -17.11
C ASP A 265 14.28 -10.35 -16.75
N VAL A 266 14.45 -10.05 -15.45
CA VAL A 266 15.58 -9.24 -15.00
C VAL A 266 16.83 -10.11 -14.85
N ALA A 267 17.82 -9.87 -15.71
CA ALA A 267 19.14 -10.49 -15.60
C ALA A 267 20.06 -9.76 -14.61
N ALA A 268 21.01 -10.48 -14.01
CA ALA A 268 21.97 -9.93 -13.04
C ALA A 268 22.74 -8.71 -13.55
N ALA A 269 23.08 -8.68 -14.84
CA ALA A 269 23.83 -7.60 -15.47
C ALA A 269 23.06 -6.28 -15.55
N GLY A 270 21.72 -6.31 -15.51
CA GLY A 270 20.88 -5.11 -15.59
C GLY A 270 20.65 -4.42 -14.25
N ILE A 271 21.11 -5.01 -13.13
CA ILE A 271 20.79 -4.56 -11.78
C ILE A 271 21.87 -3.62 -11.23
N CYS A 272 21.46 -2.46 -10.73
CA CYS A 272 22.33 -1.46 -10.10
C CYS A 272 22.21 -1.48 -8.58
N TYR A 273 20.99 -1.44 -8.04
CA TYR A 273 20.74 -1.44 -6.59
C TYR A 273 19.73 -2.51 -6.21
N ILE A 274 19.93 -3.10 -5.03
CA ILE A 274 19.13 -4.21 -4.52
C ILE A 274 18.77 -3.90 -3.07
N ASP A 275 17.51 -4.08 -2.70
CA ASP A 275 17.11 -4.04 -1.30
C ASP A 275 17.53 -5.32 -0.54
N ALA A 276 18.19 -5.18 0.60
CA ALA A 276 18.67 -6.28 1.44
C ALA A 276 17.52 -7.18 1.96
N ARG A 277 16.30 -6.64 2.03
CA ARG A 277 15.09 -7.35 2.49
C ARG A 277 14.60 -8.42 1.51
N ILE A 278 15.17 -8.48 0.30
CA ILE A 278 14.73 -9.40 -0.75
C ILE A 278 14.98 -10.86 -0.36
N LYS A 279 13.87 -11.61 -0.35
CA LYS A 279 13.81 -13.07 -0.19
C LYS A 279 13.25 -13.71 -1.46
N PRO A 280 13.52 -14.99 -1.73
CA PRO A 280 12.91 -15.69 -2.85
C PRO A 280 11.38 -15.71 -2.73
N ASN A 281 10.69 -15.69 -3.87
CA ASN A 281 9.23 -15.85 -3.97
C ASN A 281 8.38 -14.76 -3.28
N ILE A 282 8.97 -13.61 -2.94
CA ILE A 282 8.20 -12.44 -2.49
C ILE A 282 8.03 -11.47 -3.66
N GLN A 283 6.97 -10.67 -3.64
CA GLN A 283 6.79 -9.59 -4.61
C GLN A 283 7.80 -8.46 -4.34
N VAL A 284 8.46 -7.99 -5.39
CA VAL A 284 9.36 -6.82 -5.36
C VAL A 284 8.96 -5.79 -6.41
N ALA A 285 9.28 -4.53 -6.17
CA ALA A 285 9.11 -3.46 -7.15
C ALA A 285 10.38 -3.31 -8.00
N ILE A 286 10.20 -3.30 -9.32
CA ILE A 286 11.27 -3.08 -10.28
C ILE A 286 11.25 -1.60 -10.67
N MET A 287 12.36 -0.90 -10.44
CA MET A 287 12.46 0.54 -10.50
C MET A 287 13.52 1.00 -11.51
N THR A 288 13.33 2.19 -12.10
CA THR A 288 14.42 2.89 -12.80
C THR A 288 15.33 3.58 -11.80
N LEU A 289 16.52 4.00 -12.23
CA LEU A 289 17.41 4.87 -11.44
C LEU A 289 16.78 6.22 -11.06
N LYS A 290 15.78 6.69 -11.83
CA LYS A 290 14.97 7.88 -11.51
C LYS A 290 13.84 7.60 -10.50
N LYS A 291 13.82 6.40 -9.92
CA LYS A 291 12.80 5.89 -9.00
C LYS A 291 11.41 5.77 -9.61
N GLU A 292 11.31 5.58 -10.93
CA GLU A 292 10.02 5.28 -11.58
C GLU A 292 9.70 3.79 -11.46
N LEU A 293 8.44 3.46 -11.25
CA LEU A 293 8.00 2.06 -11.20
C LEU A 293 7.90 1.48 -12.62
N ILE A 294 8.70 0.46 -12.89
CA ILE A 294 8.65 -0.32 -14.15
C ILE A 294 7.56 -1.38 -14.05
N GLY A 295 7.57 -2.17 -12.97
CA GLY A 295 6.76 -3.37 -12.84
C GLY A 295 6.91 -4.06 -11.49
N PHE A 296 6.17 -5.16 -11.32
CA PHE A 296 6.38 -6.14 -10.26
C PHE A 296 7.16 -7.34 -10.78
N GLY A 297 7.96 -7.92 -9.90
CA GLY A 297 8.61 -9.19 -10.16
C GLY A 297 8.73 -10.06 -8.91
N THR A 298 9.09 -11.30 -9.15
CA THR A 298 9.32 -12.32 -8.13
C THR A 298 10.77 -12.81 -8.20
N PRO A 299 11.61 -12.51 -7.18
CA PRO A 299 13.01 -12.93 -7.16
C PRO A 299 13.15 -14.44 -7.05
N ILE A 300 14.05 -15.01 -7.84
CA ILE A 300 14.42 -16.44 -7.79
C ILE A 300 15.36 -16.69 -6.60
N PHE A 301 16.17 -15.68 -6.24
CA PHE A 301 17.18 -15.77 -5.20
C PHE A 301 17.04 -14.64 -4.17
N ASN A 302 17.70 -14.79 -3.02
CA ASN A 302 17.79 -13.73 -2.02
C ASN A 302 18.75 -12.60 -2.42
N ALA A 303 18.69 -11.46 -1.71
CA ALA A 303 19.49 -10.27 -2.00
C ALA A 303 20.99 -10.57 -2.18
N MET A 304 21.59 -11.34 -1.26
CA MET A 304 23.03 -11.64 -1.30
C MET A 304 23.45 -12.48 -2.51
N LYS A 305 22.62 -13.43 -2.94
CA LYS A 305 22.91 -14.23 -4.13
C LYS A 305 22.74 -13.40 -5.41
N ILE A 306 21.74 -12.52 -5.48
CA ILE A 306 21.58 -11.57 -6.59
C ILE A 306 22.78 -10.61 -6.67
N TYR A 307 23.24 -10.10 -5.52
CA TYR A 307 24.41 -9.24 -5.42
C TYR A 307 25.67 -9.91 -6.00
N LYS A 308 25.94 -11.17 -5.64
CA LYS A 308 27.13 -11.92 -6.12
C LYS A 308 27.04 -12.41 -7.57
N ALA A 309 25.84 -12.57 -8.13
CA ALA A 309 25.66 -13.13 -9.47
C ALA A 309 26.24 -12.21 -10.57
N LYS A 310 27.03 -12.75 -11.49
CA LYS A 310 27.55 -11.98 -12.66
C LYS A 310 26.64 -12.08 -13.89
N SER A 311 25.88 -13.16 -14.02
CA SER A 311 25.00 -13.45 -15.15
C SER A 311 23.77 -14.26 -14.71
N GLY A 312 22.85 -14.51 -15.63
CA GLY A 312 21.62 -15.27 -15.40
C GLY A 312 20.43 -14.42 -14.95
N ILE A 313 19.24 -15.02 -15.04
CA ILE A 313 17.97 -14.40 -14.65
C ILE A 313 17.85 -14.43 -13.12
N MET A 314 17.60 -13.27 -12.52
CA MET A 314 17.51 -13.07 -11.07
C MET A 314 16.07 -12.89 -10.60
N VAL A 315 15.22 -12.27 -11.44
CA VAL A 315 13.83 -11.94 -11.10
C VAL A 315 12.95 -12.24 -12.29
N LYS A 316 11.87 -12.99 -12.05
CA LYS A 316 10.81 -13.16 -13.05
C LYS A 316 9.86 -11.98 -13.02
N ILE A 317 9.49 -11.44 -14.17
CA ILE A 317 8.55 -10.33 -14.25
C ILE A 317 7.11 -10.85 -14.15
N ASP A 318 6.33 -10.27 -13.24
CA ASP A 318 4.93 -10.65 -13.03
C ASP A 318 3.97 -9.71 -13.77
N LYS A 319 4.26 -8.40 -13.72
CA LYS A 319 3.39 -7.36 -14.27
C LYS A 319 4.17 -6.10 -14.61
N ILE A 320 3.90 -5.51 -15.77
CA ILE A 320 4.56 -4.30 -16.26
C ILE A 320 3.58 -3.13 -16.24
N PHE A 321 4.04 -1.99 -15.73
CA PHE A 321 3.27 -0.76 -15.64
C PHE A 321 3.76 0.32 -16.61
N MET A 322 5.09 0.46 -16.72
CA MET A 322 5.75 1.44 -17.59
C MET A 322 5.47 1.15 -19.06
N LYS A 323 5.27 2.21 -19.85
CA LYS A 323 5.08 2.08 -21.31
C LYS A 323 6.42 1.75 -21.98
N ARG A 324 6.35 1.00 -23.07
CA ARG A 324 7.50 0.69 -23.93
C ARG A 324 8.06 1.95 -24.59
N LYS A 325 9.33 1.91 -24.98
CA LYS A 325 10.05 2.97 -25.72
C LYS A 325 10.20 4.30 -24.98
N ILE A 326 10.01 4.32 -23.65
CA ILE A 326 10.36 5.48 -22.81
C ILE A 326 11.88 5.56 -22.60
N TYR A 327 12.51 4.40 -22.45
CA TYR A 327 13.95 4.23 -22.29
C TYR A 327 14.56 3.59 -23.56
N PRO A 328 15.87 3.74 -23.79
CA PRO A 328 16.51 3.22 -24.99
C PRO A 328 16.48 1.70 -25.02
N HIS A 329 16.22 1.15 -26.19
CA HIS A 329 16.39 -0.28 -26.42
C HIS A 329 17.88 -0.58 -26.62
N TRP A 330 18.41 -1.57 -25.90
CA TRP A 330 19.77 -2.03 -26.15
C TRP A 330 19.86 -2.66 -27.55
N LYS A 331 20.36 -1.89 -28.51
CA LYS A 331 20.86 -2.43 -29.77
C LYS A 331 22.27 -2.92 -29.46
N GLY A 332 22.47 -4.23 -29.36
CA GLY A 332 23.82 -4.79 -29.26
C GLY A 332 24.71 -4.17 -30.35
N LYS A 333 26.01 -3.97 -30.06
CA LYS A 333 26.96 -3.61 -31.11
C LYS A 333 26.70 -4.55 -32.29
N LYS A 334 26.33 -4.01 -33.45
CA LYS A 334 26.50 -4.76 -34.69
C LYS A 334 27.97 -5.14 -34.72
N SER A 335 28.25 -6.43 -34.73
CA SER A 335 29.53 -6.93 -35.18
C SER A 335 29.66 -6.48 -36.63
N ASP A 336 30.38 -5.38 -36.85
CA ASP A 336 30.87 -5.02 -38.17
C ASP A 336 31.93 -6.03 -38.61
#